data_AF-A0A3S3T301-F1
#
_entry.id   AF-A0A3S3T301-F1
#
_cell.length_a   1.000
_cell.length_b   1.000
_cell.length_c   1.000
_cell.angle_alpha   90.00
_cell.angle_beta   90.00
_cell.angle_gamma   90.00
#
_symmetry.space_group_name_H-M   'P 1'
#
loop_
_entity.id
_entity.type
_entity.pdbx_description
1 polymer ?
#
loop_
_entity_poly.entity_id
_entity_poly.type
_entity_poly.pdbx_seq_one_letter_code
_entity_poly.pdbx_strand_id
1 'polypeptide(L)'
;AIQALPLVESGTADAYGFGDRELALACASHTGEAAHVELAQAMLAKAGLDKTALECGAHWPSNHDATIALARAGGVPNALHNNCSGKHAGFLCTCVHAGIAHRGYVKAGHAQQEMVRDAMQSVTGAAHDVDRCGT
;
A
#
# COMPACT_ATOMS: atom_id res chain seq x y z
N ALA A 1 -6.16 4.44 7.72
CA ALA A 1 -5.23 4.08 8.80
C ALA A 1 -5.34 2.62 9.24
N ILE A 2 -6.50 2.11 9.72
CA ILE A 2 -6.63 0.76 10.31
C ILE A 2 -6.01 -0.37 9.47
N GLN A 3 -6.16 -0.33 8.14
CA GLN A 3 -5.58 -1.33 7.25
C GLN A 3 -4.05 -1.42 7.31
N ALA A 4 -3.35 -0.41 7.83
CA ALA A 4 -1.90 -0.42 8.02
C ALA A 4 -1.49 -1.10 9.36
N LEU A 5 -2.41 -1.46 10.24
CA LEU A 5 -2.07 -2.13 11.51
C LEU A 5 -1.25 -3.42 11.31
N PRO A 6 -1.56 -4.31 10.34
CA PRO A 6 -0.73 -5.49 10.09
C PRO A 6 0.71 -5.16 9.73
N LEU A 7 1.01 -3.99 9.16
CA LEU A 7 2.39 -3.56 8.89
C LEU A 7 3.17 -3.34 10.19
N VAL A 8 2.52 -2.83 11.23
CA VAL A 8 3.15 -2.53 12.53
C VAL A 8 3.11 -3.77 13.43
N GLU A 9 1.94 -4.38 13.60
CA GLU A 9 1.71 -5.47 14.55
C GLU A 9 2.46 -6.77 14.19
N SER A 10 2.76 -6.98 12.91
CA SER A 10 3.60 -8.10 12.47
C SER A 10 5.11 -7.89 12.73
N GLY A 11 5.52 -6.69 13.17
CA GLY A 11 6.93 -6.31 13.26
C GLY A 11 7.57 -5.92 11.92
N THR A 12 6.80 -5.92 10.81
CA THR A 12 7.33 -5.58 9.48
C THR A 12 7.91 -4.17 9.43
N ALA A 13 7.24 -3.18 10.02
CA ALA A 13 7.72 -1.80 10.07
C ALA A 13 9.10 -1.71 10.75
N ASP A 14 9.26 -2.37 11.89
CA ASP A 14 10.52 -2.40 12.63
C ASP A 14 11.62 -3.13 11.84
N ALA A 15 11.28 -4.27 11.24
CA ALA A 15 12.22 -5.08 10.46
C ALA A 15 12.80 -4.33 9.25
N TYR A 16 12.02 -3.46 8.61
CA TYR A 16 12.48 -2.63 7.49
C TYR A 16 12.97 -1.24 7.91
N GLY A 17 12.86 -0.88 9.19
CA GLY A 17 13.26 0.42 9.73
C GLY A 17 12.36 1.56 9.23
N PHE A 18 11.07 1.31 9.07
CA PHE A 18 10.08 2.30 8.65
C PHE A 18 9.76 3.26 9.80
N GLY A 19 9.80 4.56 9.51
CA GLY A 19 9.46 5.62 10.45
C GLY A 19 8.16 6.32 10.05
N ASP A 20 7.95 7.51 10.60
CA ASP A 20 6.72 8.28 10.43
C ASP A 20 6.35 8.51 8.95
N ARG A 21 7.34 8.66 8.06
CA ARG A 21 7.10 8.91 6.64
C ARG A 21 6.47 7.71 5.95
N GLU A 22 7.03 6.52 6.14
CA GLU A 22 6.53 5.27 5.55
C GLU A 22 5.19 4.88 6.18
N LEU A 23 5.05 5.05 7.50
CA LEU A 23 3.79 4.78 8.22
C LEU A 23 2.69 5.74 7.77
N ALA A 24 2.98 7.03 7.62
CA ALA A 24 2.03 8.01 7.09
C ALA A 24 1.61 7.64 5.66
N LEU A 25 2.56 7.28 4.80
CA LEU A 25 2.27 6.90 3.42
C LEU A 25 1.44 5.60 3.34
N ALA A 26 1.73 4.61 4.20
CA ALA A 26 0.93 3.38 4.30
C ALA A 26 -0.51 3.65 4.80
N CYS A 27 -0.72 4.71 5.58
CA CYS A 27 -2.03 5.10 6.10
C CYS A 27 -2.84 6.01 5.16
N ALA A 28 -2.18 6.68 4.22
CA ALA A 28 -2.74 7.74 3.39
C ALA A 28 -3.24 7.27 2.03
N SER A 29 -4.04 8.11 1.40
CA SER A 29 -4.34 8.08 -0.04
C SER A 29 -3.69 9.31 -0.69
N HIS A 30 -2.43 9.19 -1.11
CA HIS A 30 -1.63 10.32 -1.60
C HIS A 30 -2.10 10.79 -2.99
N THR A 31 -1.60 11.94 -3.47
CA THR A 31 -2.09 12.56 -4.72
C THR A 31 -1.12 12.42 -5.90
N GLY A 32 -0.20 11.46 -5.82
CA GLY A 32 0.74 11.10 -6.87
C GLY A 32 1.97 12.01 -7.01
N GLU A 33 2.30 12.80 -5.98
CA GLU A 33 3.50 13.63 -5.94
C GLU A 33 4.77 12.78 -5.97
N ALA A 34 5.84 13.30 -6.59
CA ALA A 34 7.10 12.59 -6.79
C ALA A 34 7.68 12.03 -5.48
N ALA A 35 7.66 12.80 -4.39
CA ALA A 35 8.15 12.35 -3.09
C ALA A 35 7.38 11.13 -2.54
N HIS A 36 6.07 11.02 -2.81
CA HIS A 36 5.27 9.87 -2.41
C HIS A 36 5.54 8.66 -3.31
N VAL A 37 5.70 8.88 -4.61
CA VAL A 37 6.09 7.85 -5.59
C VAL A 37 7.45 7.24 -5.24
N GLU A 38 8.44 8.07 -4.95
CA GLU A 38 9.79 7.67 -4.56
C GLU A 38 9.78 6.90 -3.24
N LEU A 39 9.00 7.35 -2.27
CA LEU A 39 8.89 6.69 -0.97
C LEU A 39 8.22 5.32 -1.07
N ALA A 40 7.12 5.19 -1.82
CA ALA A 40 6.50 3.90 -2.10
C ALA A 40 7.48 2.94 -2.82
N GLN A 41 8.25 3.45 -3.78
CA GLN A 41 9.27 2.66 -4.47
C GLN A 41 10.38 2.20 -3.52
N ALA A 42 10.85 3.07 -2.62
CA ALA A 42 11.86 2.72 -1.62
C ALA A 42 11.37 1.65 -0.64
N MET A 43 10.11 1.74 -0.20
CA MET A 43 9.48 0.72 0.65
C MET A 43 9.46 -0.64 -0.05
N LEU A 44 9.03 -0.70 -1.32
CA LEU A 44 9.05 -1.94 -2.11
C LEU A 44 10.46 -2.51 -2.24
N ALA A 45 11.44 -1.65 -2.50
CA ALA A 45 12.84 -2.07 -2.65
C ALA A 45 13.40 -2.71 -1.37
N LYS A 46 12.98 -2.25 -0.18
CA LYS A 46 13.35 -2.87 1.11
C LYS A 46 12.85 -4.32 1.22
N ALA A 47 11.71 -4.62 0.62
CA ALA A 47 11.16 -5.97 0.51
C ALA A 47 11.69 -6.75 -0.71
N GLY A 48 12.66 -6.21 -1.46
CA GLY A 48 13.20 -6.85 -2.67
C GLY A 48 12.21 -6.86 -3.85
N LEU A 49 11.22 -5.96 -3.84
CA LEU A 49 10.19 -5.83 -4.87
C LEU A 49 10.34 -4.53 -5.66
N ASP A 50 9.63 -4.46 -6.78
CA ASP A 50 9.47 -3.23 -7.57
C ASP A 50 7.99 -2.93 -7.83
N LYS A 51 7.73 -1.87 -8.61
CA LYS A 51 6.38 -1.43 -8.96
C LYS A 51 5.52 -2.49 -9.66
N THR A 52 6.11 -3.55 -10.22
CA THR A 52 5.37 -4.63 -10.90
C THR A 52 4.68 -5.58 -9.92
N ALA A 53 5.03 -5.51 -8.63
CA ALA A 53 4.33 -6.23 -7.57
C ALA A 53 3.00 -5.56 -7.19
N LEU A 54 2.82 -4.27 -7.49
CA LEU A 54 1.60 -3.53 -7.18
C LEU A 54 0.44 -3.96 -8.07
N GLU A 55 -0.69 -4.31 -7.45
CA GLU A 55 -1.92 -4.73 -8.13
C GLU A 55 -3.04 -3.67 -7.99
N CYS A 56 -2.72 -2.44 -7.55
CA CYS A 56 -3.68 -1.33 -7.44
C CYS A 56 -4.06 -0.68 -8.79
N GLY A 57 -3.41 -1.06 -9.90
CA GLY A 57 -3.52 -0.36 -11.17
C GLY A 57 -2.82 1.00 -11.17
N ALA A 58 -2.91 1.73 -12.28
CA ALA A 58 -2.25 3.02 -12.48
C ALA A 58 -3.27 4.09 -12.88
N HIS A 59 -3.08 5.31 -12.38
CA HIS A 59 -3.79 6.49 -12.85
C HIS A 59 -2.85 7.70 -12.79
N TRP A 60 -3.21 8.78 -13.48
CA TRP A 60 -2.48 10.05 -13.37
C TRP A 60 -2.54 10.59 -11.95
N PRO A 61 -1.51 11.32 -11.47
CA PRO A 61 -1.58 12.04 -10.21
C PRO A 61 -2.84 12.92 -10.14
N SER A 62 -3.50 12.96 -8.99
CA SER A 62 -4.61 13.90 -8.79
C SER A 62 -4.11 15.30 -8.43
N ASN A 63 -2.85 15.42 -7.99
CA ASN A 63 -2.18 16.71 -7.84
C ASN A 63 -1.87 17.32 -9.21
N HIS A 64 -2.30 18.57 -9.41
CA HIS A 64 -2.17 19.26 -10.68
C HIS A 64 -0.70 19.50 -11.09
N ASP A 65 0.12 19.97 -10.15
CA ASP A 65 1.54 20.25 -10.38
C ASP A 65 2.31 18.96 -10.68
N ALA A 66 2.01 17.87 -9.95
CA ALA A 66 2.60 16.56 -10.20
C ALA A 66 2.23 16.02 -11.59
N THR A 67 0.98 16.19 -12.02
CA THR A 67 0.54 15.80 -13.37
C THR A 67 1.27 16.60 -14.44
N ILE A 68 1.33 17.93 -14.30
CA ILE A 68 2.04 18.79 -15.25
C ILE A 68 3.52 18.41 -15.31
N ALA A 69 4.17 18.20 -14.16
CA ALA A 69 5.58 17.84 -14.09
C ALA A 69 5.85 16.49 -14.78
N LEU A 70 5.04 15.48 -14.49
CA LEU A 70 5.15 14.15 -15.12
C LEU A 70 4.98 14.23 -16.64
N ALA A 71 3.95 14.95 -17.11
CA ALA A 71 3.68 15.12 -18.53
C ALA A 71 4.80 15.91 -19.23
N ARG A 72 5.31 16.99 -18.63
CA ARG A 72 6.42 17.79 -19.18
C ARG A 72 7.72 16.99 -19.30
N ALA A 73 7.95 16.08 -18.36
CA ALA A 73 9.09 15.17 -18.41
C ALA A 73 8.92 14.01 -19.43
N GLY A 74 7.80 13.95 -20.15
CA GLY A 74 7.49 12.86 -21.08
C GLY A 74 7.16 11.53 -20.38
N GLY A 75 6.87 11.57 -19.08
CA GLY A 75 6.54 10.39 -18.29
C GLY A 75 5.12 9.89 -18.51
N VAL A 76 4.89 8.62 -18.20
CA VAL A 76 3.58 7.96 -18.20
C VAL A 76 3.31 7.43 -16.79
N PRO A 77 2.08 7.60 -16.24
CA PRO A 77 1.75 7.09 -14.93
C PRO A 77 1.91 5.57 -14.88
N ASN A 78 2.21 5.07 -13.70
CA ASN A 78 2.31 3.65 -13.37
C ASN A 78 1.72 3.41 -11.97
N ALA A 79 1.77 2.18 -11.48
CA ALA A 79 1.12 1.81 -10.22
C ALA A 79 1.59 2.64 -8.99
N LEU A 80 2.81 3.20 -9.00
CA LEU A 80 3.28 4.08 -7.94
C LEU A 80 2.57 5.45 -7.90
N HIS A 81 1.93 5.86 -8.99
CA HIS A 81 1.16 7.11 -9.05
C HIS A 81 -0.28 6.90 -8.55
N ASN A 82 -0.69 5.65 -8.33
CA ASN A 82 -1.97 5.35 -7.74
C ASN A 82 -2.03 5.87 -6.30
N ASN A 83 -3.13 6.51 -5.92
CA ASN A 83 -3.27 7.10 -4.59
C ASN A 83 -3.14 6.07 -3.45
N CYS A 84 -3.48 4.81 -3.71
CA CYS A 84 -3.36 3.71 -2.75
C CYS A 84 -1.98 3.03 -2.76
N SER A 85 -1.05 3.44 -3.63
CA SER A 85 0.21 2.73 -3.84
C SER A 85 1.06 2.64 -2.56
N GLY A 86 1.03 3.67 -1.71
CA GLY A 86 1.67 3.69 -0.40
C GLY A 86 1.17 2.59 0.55
N LYS A 87 -0.15 2.48 0.70
CA LYS A 87 -0.80 1.41 1.46
C LYS A 87 -0.46 0.03 0.90
N HIS A 88 -0.51 -0.09 -0.43
CA HIS A 88 -0.22 -1.34 -1.12
C HIS A 88 1.26 -1.74 -0.98
N ALA A 89 2.19 -0.79 -0.94
CA ALA A 89 3.59 -1.05 -0.62
C ALA A 89 3.73 -1.61 0.80
N GLY A 90 2.98 -1.06 1.77
CA GLY A 90 2.88 -1.63 3.12
C GLY A 90 2.41 -3.09 3.13
N PHE A 91 1.32 -3.38 2.42
CA PHE A 91 0.80 -4.76 2.30
C PHE A 91 1.82 -5.73 1.71
N LEU A 92 2.53 -5.32 0.66
CA LEU A 92 3.55 -6.14 0.01
C LEU A 92 4.76 -6.38 0.93
N CYS A 93 5.18 -5.36 1.68
CA CYS A 93 6.22 -5.51 2.70
C CYS A 93 5.80 -6.52 3.78
N THR A 94 4.56 -6.43 4.27
CA THR A 94 4.03 -7.39 5.25
C THR A 94 4.01 -8.81 4.69
N CYS A 95 3.58 -8.99 3.44
CA CYS A 95 3.59 -10.30 2.80
C CYS A 95 5.01 -10.90 2.77
N VAL A 96 5.99 -10.14 2.31
CA VAL A 96 7.38 -10.61 2.20
C VAL A 96 7.96 -10.92 3.58
N HIS A 97 7.77 -10.03 4.56
CA HIS A 97 8.28 -10.24 5.91
C HIS A 97 7.68 -11.48 6.58
N ALA A 98 6.37 -11.72 6.40
CA ALA A 98 5.66 -12.87 6.96
C ALA A 98 5.84 -14.17 6.15
N GLY A 99 6.60 -14.17 5.05
CA GLY A 99 6.76 -15.33 4.17
C GLY A 99 5.49 -15.72 3.39
N ILE A 100 4.55 -14.78 3.24
CA ILE A 100 3.30 -14.96 2.49
C ILE A 100 3.56 -14.63 1.01
N ALA A 101 3.01 -15.42 0.09
CA ALA A 101 3.05 -15.09 -1.33
C ALA A 101 2.40 -13.72 -1.57
N HIS A 102 3.12 -12.79 -2.19
CA HIS A 102 2.62 -11.42 -2.36
C HIS A 102 1.69 -11.25 -3.57
N ARG A 103 1.68 -12.20 -4.52
CA ARG A 103 0.87 -12.13 -5.74
C ARG A 103 -0.60 -12.42 -5.43
N GLY A 104 -1.50 -11.59 -5.94
CA GLY A 104 -2.92 -11.69 -5.64
C GLY A 104 -3.30 -11.13 -4.27
N TYR A 105 -2.44 -10.34 -3.62
CA TYR A 105 -2.70 -9.78 -2.29
C TYR A 105 -3.95 -8.91 -2.19
N VAL A 106 -4.50 -8.45 -3.31
CA VAL A 106 -5.76 -7.69 -3.39
C VAL A 106 -7.01 -8.58 -3.43
N LYS A 107 -6.85 -9.89 -3.61
CA LYS A 107 -7.97 -10.83 -3.75
C LYS A 107 -8.57 -11.18 -2.39
N ALA A 108 -9.89 -11.34 -2.35
CA ALA A 108 -10.58 -11.91 -1.21
C ALA A 108 -10.02 -13.30 -0.86
N GLY A 109 -9.90 -13.61 0.43
CA GLY A 109 -9.32 -14.86 0.92
C GLY A 109 -7.78 -14.91 0.91
N HIS A 110 -7.11 -13.89 0.37
CA HIS A 110 -5.67 -13.79 0.49
C HIS A 110 -5.26 -13.46 1.93
N ALA A 111 -4.26 -14.14 2.49
CA ALA A 111 -3.84 -13.96 3.89
C ALA A 111 -3.61 -12.49 4.29
N GLN A 112 -3.10 -11.66 3.37
CA GLN A 112 -3.01 -10.21 3.56
C GLN A 112 -4.36 -9.52 3.81
N GLN A 113 -5.40 -9.86 3.05
CA GLN A 113 -6.74 -9.32 3.24
C GLN A 113 -7.38 -9.88 4.51
N GLU A 114 -7.08 -11.13 4.87
CA GLU A 114 -7.50 -11.72 6.15
C GLU A 114 -6.94 -10.92 7.33
N MET A 115 -5.63 -10.63 7.34
CA MET A 115 -5.01 -9.79 8.38
C MET A 115 -5.62 -8.39 8.47
N VAL A 116 -5.90 -7.77 7.32
CA VAL A 116 -6.56 -6.46 7.29
C VAL A 116 -7.97 -6.54 7.85
N ARG A 117 -8.74 -7.57 7.49
CA ARG A 117 -10.09 -7.79 7.99
C ARG A 117 -10.05 -8.03 9.50
N ASP A 118 -9.17 -8.88 10.00
CA ASP A 118 -9.05 -9.20 11.42
C ASP A 118 -8.71 -7.92 12.23
N ALA A 119 -7.78 -7.09 11.72
CA ALA A 119 -7.48 -5.79 12.31
C ALA A 119 -8.70 -4.84 12.32
N MET A 120 -9.46 -4.78 11.21
CA MET A 120 -10.69 -3.99 11.13
C MET A 120 -11.72 -4.48 12.15
N GLN A 121 -11.97 -5.80 12.23
CA GLN A 121 -12.91 -6.39 13.18
C GLN A 121 -12.50 -6.11 14.63
N SER A 122 -11.22 -6.26 14.95
CA SER A 122 -10.69 -5.99 16.30
C SER A 122 -10.89 -4.54 16.71
N VAL A 123 -10.64 -3.58 15.81
CA VAL A 123 -10.78 -2.15 16.10
C VAL A 123 -12.24 -1.71 16.14
N THR A 124 -13.09 -2.22 15.24
CA THR A 124 -14.49 -1.76 15.14
C THR A 124 -15.46 -2.56 16.00
N GLY A 125 -15.08 -3.74 16.50
CA GLY A 125 -15.97 -4.65 17.22
C GLY A 125 -17.12 -5.21 16.37
N ALA A 126 -16.99 -5.16 15.04
CA ALA A 126 -18.03 -5.53 14.09
C ALA A 126 -17.49 -6.57 13.10
N ALA A 127 -18.33 -7.52 12.69
CA ALA A 127 -17.96 -8.51 11.69
C ALA A 127 -17.87 -7.88 10.29
N HIS A 128 -16.83 -8.24 9.54
CA HIS A 128 -16.58 -7.83 8.16
C HIS A 128 -16.55 -9.08 7.28
N ASP A 129 -17.72 -9.62 6.96
CA ASP A 129 -17.90 -10.84 6.16
C ASP A 129 -18.51 -10.51 4.79
N VAL A 130 -18.76 -11.53 3.95
CA VAL A 130 -19.35 -11.32 2.61
C VAL A 130 -20.72 -10.65 2.64
N ASP A 131 -21.47 -10.80 3.74
CA ASP A 131 -22.78 -10.18 3.94
C ASP A 131 -22.65 -8.78 4.56
N ARG A 132 -21.45 -8.41 5.03
CA ARG A 132 -21.11 -7.16 5.73
C ARG A 132 -19.83 -6.55 5.17
N CYS A 133 -19.78 -6.36 3.86
CA CYS A 133 -18.65 -5.74 3.17
C CYS A 133 -19.04 -4.41 2.49
N GLY A 134 -18.04 -3.57 2.22
CA GLY A 134 -18.20 -2.43 1.32
C GLY A 134 -18.35 -2.89 -0.14
N THR A 135 -18.94 -2.03 -0.98
CA THR A 135 -19.05 -2.24 -2.44
C THR A 135 -17.79 -1.82 -3.18
#